data_AF-L9KNC4-F1
#
_entry.id   AF-L9KNC4-F1
#
_cell.length_a   1.000
_cell.length_b   1.000
_cell.length_c   1.000
_cell.angle_alpha   90.00
_cell.angle_beta   90.00
_cell.angle_gamma   90.00
#
_symmetry.space_group_name_H-M   'P 1'
#
loop_
_entity.id
_entity.type
_entity.pdbx_description
1 polymer ?
#
loop_
_entity_poly.entity_id
_entity_poly.type
_entity_poly.pdbx_seq_one_letter_code
_entity_poly.pdbx_strand_id
1 'polypeptide(L)'
;MPDTDSNKSQVKFKIFMYRDSLIRGLAVAISVEYNEISTLSCENKTLSFKNISPPDNISDTKSDIIFFQSKVPGHNKMQFESSSYEGHFLACVKENDLFKLTLKKKGDCKDKSVMFTVEAN
;
A
#
# COMPACT_ATOMS: atom_id res chain seq x y z
N MET A 1 -21.48 18.49 -23.34
CA MET A 1 -20.87 17.24 -22.84
C MET A 1 -20.14 16.60 -23.99
N PRO A 2 -18.84 16.34 -23.87
CA PRO A 2 -18.18 15.30 -24.63
C PRO A 2 -17.80 14.16 -23.67
N ASP A 3 -18.06 12.95 -24.14
CA ASP A 3 -17.66 11.68 -23.56
C ASP A 3 -16.17 11.69 -23.21
N THR A 4 -15.87 11.44 -21.93
CA THR A 4 -14.50 11.13 -21.52
C THR A 4 -14.34 9.63 -21.62
N ASP A 5 -13.88 9.17 -22.77
CA ASP A 5 -13.22 7.87 -22.94
C ASP A 5 -11.97 7.83 -22.04
N SER A 6 -12.17 7.69 -20.73
CA SER A 6 -11.11 7.39 -19.78
C SER A 6 -11.07 5.90 -19.51
N ASN A 7 -10.91 5.10 -20.58
CA ASN A 7 -10.23 3.82 -20.46
C ASN A 7 -8.72 4.08 -20.28
N LYS A 8 -8.37 4.85 -19.24
CA LYS A 8 -6.98 5.00 -18.78
C LYS A 8 -6.57 3.66 -18.21
N SER A 9 -5.51 3.08 -18.77
CA SER A 9 -4.80 1.90 -18.26
C SER A 9 -4.87 1.86 -16.73
N GLN A 10 -5.75 1.02 -16.19
CA GLN A 10 -5.81 0.82 -14.75
C GLN A 10 -4.47 0.21 -14.36
N VAL A 11 -3.68 0.92 -13.57
CA VAL A 11 -2.46 0.39 -12.98
C VAL A 11 -2.88 -0.80 -12.11
N LYS A 12 -2.62 -2.01 -12.59
CA LYS A 12 -2.90 -3.23 -11.85
C LYS A 12 -1.78 -3.43 -10.84
N PHE A 13 -2.15 -3.48 -9.57
CA PHE A 13 -1.24 -3.84 -8.50
C PHE A 13 -1.21 -5.35 -8.33
N LYS A 14 -0.02 -5.91 -8.17
CA LYS A 14 0.20 -7.29 -7.71
C LYS A 14 0.43 -7.24 -6.21
N ILE A 15 -0.46 -7.87 -5.43
CA ILE A 15 -0.34 -7.97 -3.98
C ILE A 15 0.20 -9.36 -3.63
N PHE A 16 1.46 -9.41 -3.19
CA PHE A 16 2.12 -10.64 -2.78
C PHE A 16 1.91 -10.84 -1.28
N MET A 17 1.33 -11.98 -0.91
CA MET A 17 1.01 -12.30 0.48
C MET A 17 2.10 -13.15 1.09
N TYR A 18 2.51 -12.80 2.31
CA TYR A 18 3.55 -13.50 3.05
C TYR A 18 2.97 -14.11 4.31
N ARG A 19 3.50 -15.28 4.68
CA ARG A 19 3.20 -15.90 5.96
C ARG A 19 4.06 -15.24 7.04
N ASP A 20 3.46 -14.37 7.84
CA ASP A 20 4.11 -13.87 9.06
C ASP A 20 3.96 -14.91 10.19
N SER A 21 5.00 -15.03 10.99
CA SER A 21 5.01 -15.81 12.23
C SER A 21 4.28 -15.11 13.38
N LEU A 22 4.03 -13.80 13.26
CA LEU A 22 3.38 -12.96 14.25
C LEU A 22 1.97 -12.52 13.82
N ILE A 23 1.03 -12.47 14.77
CA ILE A 23 -0.38 -12.08 14.51
C ILE A 23 -0.50 -10.55 14.52
N ARG A 24 -0.05 -9.88 13.45
CA ARG A 24 -0.07 -8.41 13.33
C ARG A 24 -0.84 -7.88 12.11
N GLY A 25 -1.50 -8.77 11.38
CA GLY A 25 -2.18 -8.49 10.10
C GLY A 25 -1.66 -9.40 9.00
N LEU A 26 -2.22 -9.28 7.79
CA LEU A 26 -1.73 -10.00 6.62
C LEU A 26 -0.52 -9.25 6.06
N ALA A 27 0.68 -9.81 6.15
CA ALA A 27 1.88 -9.23 5.58
C ALA A 27 1.81 -9.27 4.05
N VAL A 28 1.97 -8.12 3.39
CA VAL A 28 1.90 -7.99 1.94
C VAL A 28 3.01 -7.10 1.38
N ALA A 29 3.49 -7.43 0.17
CA ALA A 29 4.22 -6.51 -0.69
C ALA A 29 3.32 -6.10 -1.86
N ILE A 30 3.39 -4.82 -2.24
CA ILE A 30 2.56 -4.26 -3.32
C ILE A 30 3.48 -3.89 -4.47
N SER A 31 3.26 -4.48 -5.64
CA SER A 31 4.07 -4.21 -6.83
C SER A 31 3.21 -3.76 -8.00
N VAL A 32 3.85 -3.11 -8.96
CA VAL A 32 3.27 -2.77 -10.26
C VAL A 32 4.14 -3.37 -11.35
N GLU A 33 3.51 -3.79 -12.44
CA GLU A 33 4.20 -4.25 -13.64
C GLU A 33 3.85 -3.29 -14.78
N TYR A 34 4.87 -2.64 -15.31
CA TYR A 34 4.75 -1.85 -16.54
C TYR A 34 5.69 -2.43 -17.59
N ASN A 35 6.99 -2.10 -17.52
CA ASN A 35 8.04 -2.76 -18.29
C ASN A 35 8.78 -3.81 -17.46
N GLU A 36 9.05 -3.48 -16.20
CA GLU A 36 9.68 -4.33 -15.20
C GLU A 36 8.85 -4.28 -13.91
N ILE A 37 9.02 -5.27 -13.04
CA ILE A 37 8.32 -5.31 -11.74
C ILE A 37 8.98 -4.30 -10.80
N SER A 38 8.18 -3.38 -10.28
CA SER A 38 8.62 -2.47 -9.22
C SER A 38 7.76 -2.63 -7.99
N THR A 39 8.40 -2.71 -6.82
CA THR A 39 7.74 -2.94 -5.53
C THR A 39 7.74 -1.68 -4.69
N LEU A 40 6.61 -1.39 -4.06
CA LEU A 40 6.42 -0.25 -3.19
C LEU A 40 7.30 -0.39 -1.94
N SER A 41 8.08 0.63 -1.66
CA SER A 41 8.98 0.74 -0.52
C SER A 41 8.64 2.00 0.27
N CYS A 42 8.74 1.92 1.60
CA CYS A 42 8.57 3.05 2.52
C CYS A 42 9.86 3.49 3.22
N GLU A 43 11.02 3.02 2.74
CA GLU A 43 12.35 3.39 3.24
C GLU A 43 12.46 4.90 3.52
N ASN A 44 13.06 5.25 4.66
CA ASN A 44 13.17 6.63 5.15
C ASN A 44 11.82 7.36 5.27
N LYS A 45 10.75 6.62 5.56
CA LYS A 45 9.35 7.09 5.63
C LYS A 45 8.84 7.74 4.35
N THR A 46 9.49 7.49 3.22
CA THR A 46 9.13 8.06 1.91
C THR A 46 8.69 6.95 0.99
N LEU A 47 7.48 7.07 0.42
CA LEU A 47 7.00 6.08 -0.53
C LEU A 47 7.68 6.23 -1.88
N SER A 48 8.17 5.13 -2.41
CA SER A 48 8.75 5.05 -3.75
C SER A 48 8.57 3.64 -4.31
N PHE A 49 8.48 3.52 -5.63
CA PHE A 49 8.58 2.23 -6.31
C PHE A 49 10.05 1.94 -6.58
N LYS A 50 10.56 0.83 -6.04
CA LYS A 50 11.91 0.34 -6.28
C LYS A 50 11.85 -0.75 -7.34
N ASN A 51 12.80 -0.75 -8.27
CA ASN A 51 12.92 -1.77 -9.31
C ASN A 51 13.50 -3.08 -8.74
N ILE A 52 12.71 -3.72 -7.90
CA ILE A 52 13.01 -4.99 -7.24
C ILE A 52 11.76 -5.86 -7.30
N SER A 53 11.95 -7.12 -7.65
CA SER A 53 10.91 -8.14 -7.50
C SER A 53 10.70 -8.43 -6.02
N PRO A 54 9.45 -8.68 -5.58
CA PRO A 54 9.20 -9.16 -4.23
C PRO A 54 9.96 -10.46 -4.00
N PRO A 55 10.72 -10.58 -2.89
CA PRO A 55 11.51 -11.78 -2.62
C PRO A 55 10.60 -12.95 -2.24
N ASP A 56 11.03 -14.19 -2.49
CA ASP A 56 10.25 -15.37 -2.07
C ASP A 56 10.15 -15.49 -0.54
N ASN A 57 11.20 -15.07 0.16
CA ASN A 57 11.30 -15.15 1.61
C ASN A 57 11.89 -13.87 2.19
N ILE A 58 11.41 -13.49 3.37
CA ILE A 58 11.92 -12.35 4.14
C ILE A 58 12.35 -12.89 5.49
N SER A 59 13.65 -12.77 5.78
CA SER A 59 14.26 -13.34 6.99
C SER A 59 13.99 -12.52 8.26
N ASP A 60 13.66 -11.23 8.11
CA ASP A 60 13.40 -10.31 9.21
C ASP A 60 11.88 -10.10 9.40
N THR A 61 11.50 -9.74 10.63
CA THR A 61 10.13 -9.39 11.04
C THR A 61 9.68 -8.01 10.58
N LYS A 62 10.59 -7.21 10.02
CA LYS A 62 10.37 -5.86 9.48
C LYS A 62 11.03 -5.73 8.12
N SER A 63 10.38 -5.02 7.21
CA SER A 63 10.94 -4.70 5.90
C SER A 63 10.24 -3.48 5.31
N ASP A 64 11.01 -2.60 4.67
CA ASP A 64 10.47 -1.38 4.06
C ASP A 64 9.52 -1.64 2.88
N ILE A 65 9.51 -2.85 2.34
CA ILE A 65 8.58 -3.27 1.28
C ILE A 65 7.35 -4.02 1.80
N ILE A 66 7.28 -4.28 3.11
CA ILE A 66 6.18 -5.03 3.73
C ILE A 66 5.23 -4.10 4.47
N PHE A 67 3.95 -4.31 4.19
CA PHE A 67 2.83 -3.66 4.84
C PHE A 67 1.90 -4.71 5.45
N PHE A 68 1.35 -4.43 6.63
CA PHE A 68 0.30 -5.24 7.24
C PHE A 68 -1.06 -4.76 6.76
N GLN A 69 -1.68 -5.54 5.88
CA GLN A 69 -3.06 -5.36 5.46
C GLN A 69 -4.01 -5.80 6.57
N SER A 70 -4.94 -4.92 6.95
CA SER A 70 -5.98 -5.20 7.94
C SER A 70 -7.31 -4.53 7.57
N LYS A 71 -8.42 -5.10 8.05
CA LYS A 71 -9.75 -4.49 7.91
C LYS A 71 -9.87 -3.29 8.85
N VAL A 72 -10.49 -2.22 8.39
CA VAL A 72 -10.86 -1.08 9.23
C VAL A 72 -12.13 -1.45 10.03
N PRO A 73 -12.11 -1.41 11.38
CA PRO A 73 -13.28 -1.72 12.18
C PRO A 73 -14.51 -0.89 11.79
N GLY A 74 -15.66 -1.54 11.60
CA GLY A 74 -16.91 -0.88 11.22
C GLY A 74 -17.05 -0.51 9.74
N HIS A 75 -16.07 -0.85 8.89
CA HIS A 75 -16.12 -0.56 7.45
C HIS A 75 -15.71 -1.78 6.61
N ASN A 76 -16.27 -1.90 5.40
CA ASN A 76 -15.75 -2.83 4.38
C ASN A 76 -14.55 -2.21 3.63
N LYS A 77 -13.53 -1.75 4.36
CA LYS A 77 -12.34 -1.11 3.82
C LYS A 77 -11.08 -1.69 4.46
N MET A 78 -9.97 -1.57 3.75
CA MET A 78 -8.64 -2.01 4.17
C MET A 78 -7.76 -0.82 4.56
N GLN A 79 -6.78 -1.09 5.42
CA GLN A 79 -5.68 -0.18 5.72
C GLN A 79 -4.36 -0.97 5.63
N PHE A 80 -3.27 -0.28 5.35
CA PHE A 80 -1.95 -0.88 5.15
C PHE A 80 -0.93 -0.19 6.05
N GLU A 81 -0.54 -0.86 7.12
CA GLU A 81 0.47 -0.34 8.07
C GLU A 81 1.87 -0.74 7.63
N SER A 82 2.85 0.15 7.71
CA SER A 82 4.25 -0.20 7.44
C SER A 82 4.77 -1.18 8.50
N SER A 83 5.47 -2.23 8.08
CA SER A 83 6.12 -3.14 9.01
C SER A 83 7.37 -2.54 9.67
N SER A 84 8.06 -1.61 8.99
CA SER A 84 9.25 -0.94 9.50
C SER A 84 8.93 0.30 10.34
N TYR A 85 7.80 0.96 10.10
CA TYR A 85 7.36 2.16 10.80
C TYR A 85 5.98 1.99 11.45
N GLU A 86 5.97 1.48 12.69
CA GLU A 86 4.75 1.28 13.47
C GLU A 86 3.91 2.55 13.57
N GLY A 87 2.59 2.39 13.45
CA GLY A 87 1.61 3.48 13.45
C GLY A 87 1.61 4.33 12.18
N HIS A 88 2.43 4.01 11.18
CA HIS A 88 2.43 4.70 9.89
C HIS A 88 1.74 3.86 8.82
N PHE A 89 0.82 4.47 8.08
CA PHE A 89 -0.05 3.80 7.13
C PHE A 89 0.09 4.42 5.75
N LEU A 90 -0.18 3.63 4.71
CA LEU A 90 -0.46 4.17 3.40
C LEU A 90 -1.64 5.15 3.50
N ALA A 91 -1.54 6.28 2.82
CA ALA A 91 -2.55 7.32 2.80
C ALA A 91 -2.65 7.98 1.43
N CYS A 92 -3.85 8.41 1.07
CA CYS A 92 -4.08 9.29 -0.08
C CYS A 92 -4.16 10.74 0.40
N VAL A 93 -3.19 11.57 0.01
CA VAL A 93 -3.11 12.99 0.40
C VAL A 93 -3.16 13.87 -0.84
N LYS A 94 -4.00 14.91 -0.79
CA LYS A 94 -4.01 15.95 -1.82
C LYS A 94 -2.85 16.90 -1.60
N GLU A 95 -2.00 17.06 -2.60
CA GLU A 95 -0.90 18.01 -2.62
C GLU A 95 -1.00 18.83 -3.91
N ASN A 96 -1.26 20.12 -3.78
CA ASN A 96 -1.69 20.99 -4.89
C ASN A 96 -2.93 20.39 -5.59
N ASP A 97 -2.88 20.22 -6.90
CA ASP A 97 -3.98 19.65 -7.69
C ASP A 97 -3.84 18.13 -7.91
N LEU A 98 -2.88 17.47 -7.25
CA LEU A 98 -2.63 16.04 -7.39
C LEU A 98 -2.98 15.26 -6.12
N PHE A 99 -3.44 14.03 -6.29
CA PHE A 99 -3.58 13.07 -5.20
C PHE A 99 -2.38 12.14 -5.21
N LYS A 100 -1.63 12.13 -4.10
CA LYS A 100 -0.42 11.32 -3.94
C LYS A 100 -0.66 10.23 -2.91
N LEU A 101 -0.12 9.04 -3.20
CA LEU A 101 0.05 7.99 -2.21
C LEU A 101 1.25 8.36 -1.32
N THR A 102 1.05 8.44 -0.01
CA THR A 102 2.08 8.82 0.97
C THR A 102 2.07 7.88 2.17
N LEU A 103 3.12 7.96 3.00
CA LEU A 103 3.17 7.30 4.30
C LEU A 103 2.82 8.33 5.38
N LYS A 104 1.79 8.05 6.18
CA LYS A 104 1.27 8.98 7.18
C LYS A 104 1.13 8.30 8.54
N LYS A 105 1.60 8.96 9.61
CA LYS A 105 1.30 8.51 10.97
C LYS A 105 -0.21 8.63 11.22
N LYS A 106 -0.86 7.54 11.62
CA LYS A 106 -2.30 7.55 11.92
C LYS A 106 -2.53 8.41 13.16
N GLY A 107 -3.26 9.51 12.97
CA GLY A 107 -3.75 10.35 14.05
C GLY A 107 -5.11 9.85 14.51
N ASP A 108 -6.17 10.55 14.11
CA ASP A 108 -7.53 10.25 14.52
C ASP A 108 -8.11 8.97 13.91
N CYS A 109 -8.99 8.30 14.67
CA CYS A 109 -9.71 7.10 14.25
C CYS A 109 -10.64 7.33 13.04
N LYS A 110 -11.00 8.59 12.76
CA LYS A 110 -11.88 8.99 11.64
C LYS A 110 -11.12 9.33 10.35
N ASP A 111 -9.81 9.14 10.31
CA ASP A 111 -9.00 9.47 9.15
C ASP A 111 -9.33 8.56 7.96
N LYS A 112 -10.13 9.07 7.02
CA LYS A 112 -10.52 8.34 5.80
C LYS A 112 -9.38 8.23 4.79
N SER A 113 -8.32 9.05 4.90
CA SER A 113 -7.23 9.06 3.92
C SER A 113 -6.42 7.77 3.92
N VAL A 114 -6.42 7.01 5.01
CA VAL A 114 -5.72 5.72 5.15
C VAL A 114 -6.59 4.51 4.79
N MET A 115 -7.82 4.74 4.34
CA MET A 115 -8.78 3.68 4.03
C MET A 115 -8.85 3.44 2.52
N PHE A 116 -8.67 2.20 2.11
CA PHE A 116 -8.68 1.78 0.71
C PHE A 116 -9.74 0.71 0.47
N THR A 117 -10.32 0.73 -0.73
CA THR A 117 -11.05 -0.42 -1.28
C THR A 117 -10.05 -1.24 -2.08
N VAL A 118 -10.07 -2.56 -1.90
CA VAL A 118 -9.25 -3.50 -2.67
C VAL A 118 -10.19 -4.37 -3.48
N GLU A 119 -10.09 -4.28 -4.79
CA GLU A 119 -10.91 -5.04 -5.73
C GLU A 119 -9.99 -6.05 -6.44
N ALA A 120 -10.34 -7.34 -6.36
CA ALA A 120 -9.68 -8.39 -7.11
C ALA A 120 -10.43 -8.57 -8.43
N ASN A 121 -9.72 -8.43 -9.54
CA ASN A 121 -10.22 -8.71 -10.89
C ASN A 121 -9.73 -10.07 -11.37
#